data_AF-A0A172XB49-F1
#
_entry.id   AF-A0A172XB49-F1
#
_cell.length_a   1.000
_cell.length_b   1.000
_cell.length_c   1.000
_cell.angle_alpha   90.00
_cell.angle_beta   90.00
_cell.angle_gamma   90.00
#
_symmetry.space_group_name_H-M   'P 1'
#
loop_
_entity.id
_entity.type
_entity.pdbx_description
1 polymer ?
#
loop_
_entity_poly.entity_id
_entity_poly.type
_entity_poly.pdbx_seq_one_letter_code
_entity_poly.pdbx_strand_id
1 'polypeptide(L)'
;MKINNLVAGVLNLDSKDYKAAKKKVNVNRTNIFSSIFKAELVREDKHFIVFENGEFNLELIKDMLDKINDVGEKLLSEPSRQNVIFYKKTIGEFLSIVLSFSISLKEQKGGNSGELKRPKYRIIRIINEKLDRLAYSVLQNQVSQIKLLSSIEEIQGLLINLLK
;
A
#
# COMPACT_ATOMS: atom_id res chain seq x y z
N MET A 1 -24.79 -20.07 -33.96
CA MET A 1 -24.38 -19.51 -32.66
C MET A 1 -23.16 -20.31 -32.20
N LYS A 2 -21.95 -19.73 -32.19
CA LYS A 2 -20.72 -20.39 -31.75
C LYS A 2 -20.06 -19.48 -30.71
N ILE A 3 -19.87 -19.98 -29.50
CA ILE A 3 -19.13 -19.30 -28.43
C ILE A 3 -17.77 -20.00 -28.32
N ASN A 4 -16.73 -19.17 -28.32
CA ASN A 4 -15.33 -19.53 -28.49
C ASN A 4 -14.71 -20.12 -27.23
N ASN A 5 -13.84 -21.12 -27.47
CA ASN A 5 -12.94 -21.75 -26.53
C ASN A 5 -11.74 -20.82 -26.29
N LEU A 6 -11.62 -20.21 -25.11
CA LEU A 6 -10.50 -19.31 -24.76
C LEU A 6 -9.65 -19.79 -23.57
N VAL A 7 -9.79 -21.04 -23.14
CA VAL A 7 -9.06 -21.55 -21.95
C VAL A 7 -7.79 -22.34 -22.28
N ALA A 8 -7.49 -22.63 -23.55
CA ALA A 8 -6.37 -23.51 -23.91
C ALA A 8 -4.99 -22.83 -24.07
N GLY A 9 -4.83 -21.56 -23.68
CA GLY A 9 -3.63 -20.77 -24.00
C GLY A 9 -2.51 -20.72 -22.93
N VAL A 10 -2.72 -21.25 -21.72
CA VAL A 10 -1.85 -20.91 -20.56
C VAL A 10 -0.83 -21.99 -20.19
N LEU A 11 -0.76 -23.14 -20.88
CA LEU A 11 0.07 -24.28 -20.42
C LEU A 11 1.07 -24.85 -21.43
N ASN A 12 1.71 -24.03 -22.26
CA ASN A 12 2.90 -24.48 -23.01
C ASN A 12 4.05 -23.47 -22.87
N LEU A 13 4.87 -23.69 -21.85
CA LEU A 13 6.21 -23.12 -21.75
C LEU A 13 7.20 -24.27 -21.96
N ASP A 14 7.63 -24.46 -23.20
CA ASP A 14 8.70 -25.37 -23.55
C ASP A 14 10.07 -24.73 -23.21
N SER A 15 11.00 -25.57 -22.79
CA SER A 15 12.17 -25.22 -21.97
C SER A 15 13.46 -24.96 -22.76
N LYS A 16 13.38 -24.65 -24.07
CA LYS A 16 14.55 -24.67 -24.97
C LYS A 16 15.04 -23.36 -25.57
N ASP A 17 14.44 -22.21 -25.26
CA ASP A 17 14.87 -20.94 -25.88
C ASP A 17 15.88 -20.10 -25.05
N TYR A 18 16.45 -20.68 -23.99
CA TYR A 18 17.55 -20.07 -23.25
C TYR A 18 18.88 -20.23 -23.98
N LYS A 19 19.14 -19.45 -25.04
CA LYS A 19 20.49 -18.99 -25.45
C LYS A 19 20.43 -18.17 -26.76
N ALA A 20 20.26 -16.86 -26.63
CA ALA A 20 20.96 -15.82 -27.41
C ALA A 20 20.26 -14.46 -27.23
N ALA A 21 20.69 -13.67 -26.24
CA ALA A 21 20.64 -12.21 -26.28
C ALA A 21 21.19 -11.62 -24.97
N LYS A 22 22.52 -11.47 -24.89
CA LYS A 22 23.12 -10.49 -23.96
C LYS A 22 22.86 -9.09 -24.54
N LYS A 23 21.73 -8.47 -24.21
CA LYS A 23 21.54 -7.02 -24.34
C LYS A 23 21.15 -6.48 -22.96
N LYS A 24 21.96 -5.58 -22.41
CA LYS A 24 21.76 -4.94 -21.12
C LYS A 24 20.36 -4.30 -21.07
N VAL A 25 19.44 -4.90 -20.33
CA VAL A 25 18.12 -4.32 -20.04
C VAL A 25 18.27 -3.48 -18.78
N ASN A 26 18.19 -2.16 -18.94
CA ASN A 26 18.05 -1.22 -17.82
C ASN A 26 16.65 -1.44 -17.22
N VAL A 27 16.61 -2.07 -16.05
CA VAL A 27 15.37 -2.49 -15.38
C VAL A 27 14.77 -1.29 -14.64
N ASN A 28 14.21 -0.33 -15.39
CA ASN A 28 13.15 0.52 -14.84
C ASN A 28 11.85 -0.29 -14.86
N ARG A 29 11.70 -1.20 -13.89
CA ARG A 29 10.39 -1.77 -13.53
C ARG A 29 9.60 -0.69 -12.80
N THR A 30 9.17 0.34 -13.52
CA THR A 30 8.09 1.19 -13.04
C THR A 30 6.85 0.32 -12.97
N ASN A 31 6.38 0.07 -11.75
CA ASN A 31 5.23 -0.77 -11.42
C ASN A 31 4.03 -0.43 -12.31
N ILE A 32 3.78 -1.25 -13.33
CA ILE A 32 2.64 -1.13 -14.26
C ILE A 32 1.32 -1.15 -13.49
N PHE A 33 1.29 -1.86 -12.36
CA PHE A 33 0.15 -1.88 -11.43
C PHE A 33 -0.13 -0.53 -10.78
N SER A 34 0.93 0.25 -10.49
CA SER A 34 0.79 1.59 -9.90
C SER A 34 0.32 2.62 -10.92
N SER A 35 0.70 2.52 -12.19
CA SER A 35 0.24 3.43 -13.23
C SER A 35 -1.22 3.21 -13.62
N ILE A 36 -1.73 1.99 -13.52
CA ILE A 36 -3.14 1.67 -13.78
C ILE A 36 -4.03 2.18 -12.62
N PHE A 37 -3.66 1.89 -11.37
CA PHE A 37 -4.36 2.46 -10.21
C PHE A 37 -4.28 4.00 -10.19
N LYS A 38 -3.13 4.57 -10.55
CA LYS A 38 -2.92 6.02 -10.57
C LYS A 38 -3.58 6.71 -11.76
N ALA A 39 -3.88 6.03 -12.86
CA ALA A 39 -4.58 6.65 -13.99
C ALA A 39 -6.09 6.77 -13.74
N GLU A 40 -6.69 5.77 -13.07
CA GLU A 40 -8.12 5.75 -12.73
C GLU A 40 -8.46 6.71 -11.56
N LEU A 41 -7.62 6.76 -10.51
CA LEU A 41 -7.87 7.55 -9.29
C LEU A 41 -7.52 9.06 -9.38
N VAL A 42 -6.87 9.52 -10.45
CA VAL A 42 -6.23 10.85 -10.46
C VAL A 42 -7.11 11.99 -10.96
N ARG A 43 -8.27 11.72 -11.58
CA ARG A 43 -9.01 12.79 -12.27
C ARG A 43 -10.22 13.36 -11.53
N GLU A 44 -10.91 12.60 -10.66
CA GLU A 44 -12.11 13.11 -9.96
C GLU A 44 -11.99 13.14 -8.41
N ASP A 45 -11.21 12.26 -7.78
CA ASP A 45 -11.28 12.06 -6.32
C ASP A 45 -10.35 12.95 -5.47
N LYS A 46 -9.39 13.66 -6.07
CA LYS A 46 -8.41 14.47 -5.29
C LYS A 46 -9.07 15.58 -4.46
N HIS A 47 -10.22 16.09 -4.91
CA HIS A 47 -11.02 17.09 -4.20
C HIS A 47 -11.89 16.50 -3.08
N PHE A 48 -12.11 15.18 -3.05
CA PHE A 48 -12.99 14.55 -2.07
C PHE A 48 -12.28 14.25 -0.73
N ILE A 49 -10.97 14.03 -0.77
CA ILE A 49 -10.16 13.63 0.40
C ILE A 49 -9.62 14.81 1.20
N VAL A 50 -9.52 15.98 0.58
CA VAL A 50 -8.85 17.16 1.13
C VAL A 50 -9.65 18.39 0.74
N PHE A 51 -10.01 19.20 1.73
CA PHE A 51 -10.70 20.46 1.53
C PHE A 51 -9.72 21.53 1.00
N GLU A 52 -10.26 22.58 0.37
CA GLU A 52 -9.44 23.67 -0.20
C GLU A 52 -8.59 24.41 0.85
N ASN A 53 -8.98 24.33 2.14
CA ASN A 53 -8.22 24.90 3.26
C ASN A 53 -6.95 24.08 3.61
N GLY A 54 -6.70 22.96 2.94
CA GLY A 54 -5.58 22.09 3.21
C GLY A 54 -5.76 21.22 4.45
N GLU A 55 -7.00 20.94 4.85
CA GLU A 55 -7.34 19.96 5.87
C GLU A 55 -7.85 18.66 5.22
N PHE A 56 -7.65 17.54 5.89
CA PHE A 56 -8.22 16.28 5.45
C PHE A 56 -9.74 16.28 5.62
N ASN A 57 -10.44 15.65 4.68
CA ASN A 57 -11.81 15.23 4.90
C ASN A 57 -11.82 14.15 5.99
N LEU A 58 -12.18 14.56 7.21
CA LEU A 58 -12.17 13.71 8.40
C LEU A 58 -13.07 12.49 8.25
N GLU A 59 -14.19 12.62 7.53
CA GLU A 59 -15.12 11.51 7.29
C GLU A 59 -14.48 10.44 6.41
N LEU A 60 -13.86 10.84 5.30
CA LEU A 60 -13.17 9.89 4.43
C LEU A 60 -11.94 9.25 5.11
N ILE A 61 -11.17 10.03 5.86
CA ILE A 61 -10.03 9.48 6.63
C ILE A 61 -10.53 8.46 7.65
N LYS A 62 -11.65 8.75 8.33
CA LYS A 62 -12.28 7.81 9.25
C LYS A 62 -12.69 6.53 8.51
N ASP A 63 -13.36 6.61 7.37
CA ASP A 63 -13.75 5.44 6.57
C ASP A 63 -12.55 4.59 6.16
N MET A 64 -11.44 5.23 5.81
CA MET A 64 -10.20 4.52 5.49
C MET A 64 -9.59 3.82 6.70
N LEU A 65 -9.59 4.46 7.87
CA LEU A 65 -9.12 3.87 9.12
C LEU A 65 -10.04 2.73 9.58
N ASP A 66 -11.35 2.88 9.44
CA ASP A 66 -12.35 1.85 9.74
C ASP A 66 -12.13 0.63 8.84
N LYS A 67 -11.88 0.84 7.53
CA LYS A 67 -11.49 -0.24 6.61
C LYS A 67 -10.18 -0.93 7.01
N ILE A 68 -9.20 -0.18 7.52
CA ILE A 68 -7.94 -0.76 8.04
C ILE A 68 -8.21 -1.59 9.29
N ASN A 69 -9.10 -1.13 10.17
CA ASN A 69 -9.56 -1.88 11.35
C ASN A 69 -10.20 -3.20 10.94
N ASP A 70 -11.17 -3.18 10.03
CA ASP A 70 -11.88 -4.38 9.57
C ASP A 70 -10.92 -5.44 9.00
N VAL A 71 -9.95 -5.00 8.19
CA VAL A 71 -8.95 -5.92 7.62
C VAL A 71 -7.97 -6.40 8.69
N GLY A 72 -7.67 -5.57 9.69
CA GLY A 72 -6.89 -5.95 10.87
C GLY A 72 -7.59 -7.01 11.72
N GLU A 73 -8.88 -6.87 11.98
CA GLU A 73 -9.69 -7.86 12.71
C GLU A 73 -9.79 -9.20 11.95
N LYS A 74 -9.94 -9.14 10.63
CA LYS A 74 -9.89 -10.34 9.78
C LYS A 74 -8.52 -11.04 9.84
N LEU A 75 -7.44 -10.27 9.85
CA LEU A 75 -6.10 -10.83 10.02
C LEU A 75 -5.88 -11.42 11.42
N LEU A 76 -6.45 -10.80 12.46
CA LEU A 76 -6.36 -11.28 13.82
C LEU A 76 -7.15 -12.58 14.05
N SER A 77 -8.34 -12.68 13.44
CA SER A 77 -9.19 -13.87 13.51
C SER A 77 -8.66 -15.01 12.62
N GLU A 78 -8.13 -14.68 11.45
CA GLU A 78 -7.54 -15.63 10.52
C GLU A 78 -6.14 -15.13 10.06
N PRO A 79 -5.06 -15.55 10.75
CA PRO A 79 -3.68 -15.20 10.40
C PRO A 79 -3.17 -15.91 9.14
N SER A 80 -3.74 -15.57 7.99
CA SER A 80 -3.40 -16.16 6.69
C SER A 80 -2.51 -15.25 5.86
N ARG A 81 -1.74 -15.85 4.93
CA ARG A 81 -0.98 -15.11 3.92
C ARG A 81 -1.87 -14.11 3.17
N GLN A 82 -3.09 -14.52 2.86
CA GLN A 82 -4.04 -13.71 2.12
C GLN A 82 -4.45 -12.47 2.92
N ASN A 83 -4.76 -12.62 4.20
CA ASN A 83 -5.16 -11.51 5.07
C ASN A 83 -3.99 -10.55 5.35
N VAL A 84 -2.75 -11.06 5.42
CA VAL A 84 -1.54 -10.20 5.48
C VAL A 84 -1.42 -9.33 4.22
N ILE A 85 -1.63 -9.91 3.03
CA ILE A 85 -1.56 -9.17 1.77
C ILE A 85 -2.63 -8.08 1.74
N PHE A 86 -3.86 -8.41 2.14
CA PHE A 86 -4.94 -7.42 2.21
C PHE A 86 -4.60 -6.30 3.19
N TYR A 87 -4.16 -6.62 4.40
CA TYR A 87 -3.80 -5.63 5.41
C TYR A 87 -2.69 -4.69 4.94
N LYS A 88 -1.61 -5.24 4.36
CA LYS A 88 -0.52 -4.44 3.77
C LYS A 88 -1.00 -3.56 2.63
N LYS A 89 -1.89 -4.06 1.76
CA LYS A 89 -2.41 -3.31 0.62
C LYS A 89 -3.27 -2.13 1.09
N THR A 90 -4.19 -2.35 2.02
CA THR A 90 -5.08 -1.30 2.55
C THR A 90 -4.29 -0.20 3.24
N ILE A 91 -3.27 -0.55 4.04
CA ILE A 91 -2.38 0.46 4.64
C ILE A 91 -1.58 1.20 3.56
N GLY A 92 -1.09 0.49 2.54
CA GLY A 92 -0.39 1.12 1.41
C GLY A 92 -1.24 2.15 0.67
N GLU A 93 -2.52 1.85 0.43
CA GLU A 93 -3.49 2.78 -0.14
C GLU A 93 -3.62 4.03 0.74
N PHE A 94 -3.80 3.86 2.05
CA PHE A 94 -3.86 4.98 3.00
C PHE A 94 -2.60 5.85 2.99
N LEU A 95 -1.43 5.23 3.10
CA LEU A 95 -0.15 5.95 3.12
C LEU A 95 0.08 6.73 1.81
N SER A 96 -0.33 6.18 0.66
CA SER A 96 -0.18 6.83 -0.63
C SER A 96 -0.98 8.14 -0.73
N ILE A 97 -2.17 8.16 -0.14
CA ILE A 97 -3.06 9.33 -0.09
C ILE A 97 -2.45 10.39 0.84
N VAL A 98 -2.08 10.00 2.05
CA VAL A 98 -1.46 10.91 3.05
C VAL A 98 -0.16 11.53 2.51
N LEU A 99 0.67 10.74 1.82
CA LEU A 99 1.93 11.22 1.26
C LEU A 99 1.71 12.18 0.08
N SER A 100 0.79 11.85 -0.82
CA SER A 100 0.46 12.70 -1.98
C SER A 100 0.00 14.09 -1.53
N PHE A 101 -0.78 14.14 -0.45
CA PHE A 101 -1.20 15.39 0.18
C PHE A 101 -0.03 16.16 0.81
N SER A 102 0.85 15.49 1.56
CA SER A 102 2.01 16.17 2.17
C SER A 102 2.95 16.81 1.15
N ILE A 103 2.97 16.32 -0.09
CA ILE A 103 3.73 16.91 -1.19
C ILE A 103 2.99 18.12 -1.76
N SER A 104 1.68 17.99 -2.05
CA SER A 104 0.83 19.07 -2.58
C SER A 104 0.84 20.34 -1.71
N LEU A 105 0.65 20.19 -0.39
CA LEU A 105 0.70 21.33 0.54
C LEU A 105 2.04 22.07 0.51
N LYS A 106 3.14 21.36 0.26
CA LYS A 106 4.48 21.92 0.25
C LYS A 106 4.74 22.72 -1.03
N GLU A 107 4.24 22.25 -2.17
CA GLU A 107 4.29 22.98 -3.44
C GLU A 107 3.54 24.31 -3.34
N GLN A 108 2.37 24.32 -2.68
CA GLN A 108 1.61 25.54 -2.42
C GLN A 108 2.32 26.52 -1.46
N LYS A 109 3.08 26.02 -0.48
CA LYS A 109 3.78 26.85 0.52
C LYS A 109 5.23 27.22 0.17
N GLY A 110 5.72 26.88 -1.02
CA GLY A 110 7.04 27.34 -1.52
C GLY A 110 8.27 26.87 -0.72
N GLY A 111 8.17 25.79 0.06
CA GLY A 111 9.21 25.41 1.03
C GLY A 111 10.38 24.63 0.44
N ASN A 112 11.59 25.20 0.39
CA ASN A 112 12.83 24.47 0.07
C ASN A 112 13.37 23.75 1.31
N SER A 113 13.02 22.48 1.52
CA SER A 113 13.66 21.64 2.55
C SER A 113 13.68 20.16 2.15
N GLY A 114 14.89 19.59 2.16
CA GLY A 114 15.24 18.27 1.63
C GLY A 114 14.41 17.10 2.18
N GLU A 115 14.30 16.06 1.38
CA GLU A 115 13.45 14.88 1.59
C GLU A 115 13.66 14.15 2.93
N LEU A 116 14.84 14.28 3.55
CA LEU A 116 15.25 13.46 4.69
C LEU A 116 14.93 14.05 6.09
N LYS A 117 14.61 15.35 6.20
CA LYS A 117 14.26 16.01 7.49
C LYS A 117 12.76 16.01 7.78
N ARG A 118 12.02 15.02 7.28
CA ARG A 118 10.56 15.03 7.32
C ARG A 118 10.04 14.00 8.32
N PRO A 119 9.41 14.43 9.43
CA PRO A 119 8.96 13.51 10.49
C PRO A 119 8.00 12.43 9.96
N LYS A 120 7.15 12.76 8.98
CA LYS A 120 6.21 11.81 8.36
C LYS A 120 6.90 10.67 7.60
N TYR A 121 7.99 10.93 6.87
CA TYR A 121 8.72 9.89 6.13
C TYR A 121 9.38 8.88 7.10
N ARG A 122 9.86 9.36 8.25
CA ARG A 122 10.38 8.48 9.30
C ARG A 122 9.28 7.57 9.85
N ILE A 123 8.09 8.10 10.13
CA ILE A 123 6.95 7.30 10.61
C ILE A 123 6.53 6.26 9.55
N ILE A 124 6.42 6.66 8.28
CA ILE A 124 6.09 5.76 7.16
C ILE A 124 7.11 4.62 7.07
N ARG A 125 8.41 4.91 7.20
CA ARG A 125 9.46 3.89 7.22
C ARG A 125 9.26 2.90 8.37
N ILE A 126 8.97 3.39 9.58
CA ILE A 126 8.72 2.54 10.75
C ILE A 126 7.49 1.66 10.52
N ILE A 127 6.41 2.20 9.94
CA ILE A 127 5.21 1.43 9.60
C ILE A 127 5.56 0.30 8.63
N ASN A 128 6.31 0.58 7.56
CA ASN A 128 6.74 -0.44 6.60
C ASN A 128 7.57 -1.55 7.27
N GLU A 129 8.54 -1.18 8.10
CA GLU A 129 9.37 -2.15 8.83
C GLU A 129 8.50 -3.04 9.75
N LYS A 130 7.47 -2.49 10.38
CA LYS A 130 6.53 -3.26 11.21
C LYS A 130 5.62 -4.17 10.39
N LEU A 131 5.13 -3.71 9.25
CA LEU A 131 4.33 -4.54 8.34
C LEU A 131 5.12 -5.73 7.81
N ASP A 132 6.41 -5.54 7.52
CA ASP A 132 7.29 -6.64 7.08
C ASP A 132 7.54 -7.64 8.21
N ARG A 133 7.76 -7.17 9.45
CA ARG A 133 7.88 -8.05 10.62
C ARG A 133 6.60 -8.82 10.91
N LEU A 134 5.46 -8.15 10.85
CA LEU A 134 4.14 -8.77 11.02
C LEU A 134 3.96 -9.87 9.97
N ALA A 135 4.22 -9.54 8.70
CA ALA A 135 4.08 -10.49 7.59
C ALA A 135 5.00 -11.71 7.80
N TYR A 136 6.26 -11.49 8.18
CA TYR A 136 7.18 -12.57 8.49
C TYR A 136 6.65 -13.45 9.63
N SER A 137 6.18 -12.85 10.73
CA SER A 137 5.70 -13.59 11.89
C SER A 137 4.47 -14.47 11.60
N VAL A 138 3.55 -13.98 10.77
CA VAL A 138 2.36 -14.72 10.33
C VAL A 138 2.77 -15.86 9.39
N LEU A 139 3.64 -15.59 8.42
CA LEU A 139 4.10 -16.59 7.45
C LEU A 139 4.92 -17.72 8.08
N GLN A 140 5.58 -17.47 9.19
CA GLN A 140 6.33 -18.48 9.95
C GLN A 140 5.45 -19.28 10.92
N ASN A 141 4.15 -18.96 11.05
CA ASN A 141 3.25 -19.53 12.06
C ASN A 141 3.80 -19.40 13.51
N GLN A 142 4.59 -18.35 13.79
CA GLN A 142 5.26 -18.16 15.08
C GLN A 142 4.63 -17.05 15.94
N VAL A 143 3.53 -16.46 15.48
CA VAL A 143 2.90 -15.34 16.16
C VAL A 143 1.77 -15.82 17.06
N SER A 144 1.81 -15.45 18.34
CA SER A 144 0.67 -15.64 19.23
C SER A 144 -0.39 -14.58 18.94
N GLN A 145 -1.66 -14.89 19.20
CA GLN A 145 -2.77 -13.97 18.95
C GLN A 145 -2.60 -12.61 19.67
N ILE A 146 -2.10 -12.63 20.92
CA ILE A 146 -1.80 -11.41 21.70
C ILE A 146 -0.70 -10.57 21.03
N LYS A 147 0.36 -11.21 20.52
CA LYS A 147 1.46 -10.50 19.82
C LYS A 147 1.00 -9.92 18.49
N LEU A 148 0.12 -10.64 17.78
CA LEU A 148 -0.47 -10.18 16.53
C LEU A 148 -1.36 -8.95 16.78
N LEU A 149 -2.24 -9.00 17.77
CA LEU A 149 -3.07 -7.87 18.19
C LEU A 149 -2.21 -6.64 18.52
N SER A 150 -1.21 -6.80 19.39
CA SER A 150 -0.32 -5.70 19.76
C SER A 150 0.41 -5.09 18.55
N SER A 151 0.81 -5.93 17.58
CA SER A 151 1.45 -5.45 16.36
C SER A 151 0.48 -4.64 15.48
N ILE A 152 -0.78 -5.06 15.39
CA ILE A 152 -1.83 -4.37 14.63
C ILE A 152 -2.15 -3.01 15.27
N GLU A 153 -2.37 -2.97 16.59
CA GLU A 153 -2.67 -1.73 17.32
C GLU A 153 -1.52 -0.71 17.24
N GLU A 154 -0.27 -1.18 17.32
CA GLU A 154 0.89 -0.31 17.20
C GLU A 154 0.97 0.31 15.80
N ILE A 155 0.70 -0.47 14.75
CA ILE A 155 0.65 0.04 13.38
C ILE A 155 -0.47 1.09 13.25
N GLN A 156 -1.66 0.83 13.77
CA GLN A 156 -2.79 1.78 13.72
C GLN A 156 -2.48 3.07 14.47
N GLY A 157 -1.84 3.00 15.64
CA GLY A 157 -1.40 4.18 16.38
C GLY A 157 -0.40 5.03 15.58
N LEU A 158 0.50 4.39 14.82
CA LEU A 158 1.41 5.11 13.93
C LEU A 158 0.69 5.77 12.75
N LEU A 159 -0.39 5.17 12.24
CA LEU A 159 -1.21 5.77 11.17
C LEU A 159 -1.92 7.03 11.69
N ILE A 160 -2.48 6.99 12.89
CA ILE A 160 -3.09 8.16 13.53
C ILE A 160 -2.06 9.28 13.74
N ASN A 161 -0.82 8.92 14.11
CA ASN A 161 0.26 9.90 14.26
C ASN A 161 0.67 10.60 12.95
N LEU A 162 0.32 10.07 11.77
CA LEU A 162 0.57 10.74 10.49
C LEU A 162 -0.42 11.88 10.20
N LEU A 163 -1.60 11.83 10.83
CA LEU A 163 -2.69 12.80 10.67
C LEU A 163 -2.53 14.00 11.59
N LYS A 164 -1.74 13.86 12.66
CA LYS A 164 -1.26 14.97 13.48
C LYS A 164 -0.22 15.81 12.74
#